data_AF-A0A965W1J6-F1
#
_entry.id   AF-A0A965W1J6-F1
#
_cell.length_a   1.000
_cell.length_b   1.000
_cell.length_c   1.000
_cell.angle_alpha   90.00
_cell.angle_beta   90.00
_cell.angle_gamma   90.00
#
_symmetry.space_group_name_H-M   'P 1'
#
loop_
_entity.id
_entity.type
_entity.pdbx_description
1 polymer ?
#
loop_
_entity_poly.entity_id
_entity_poly.type
_entity_poly.pdbx_seq_one_letter_code
_entity_poly.pdbx_strand_id
1 'polypeptide(L)'
;MNWGAFTSVFAIATVKFMFSTFPGPHIGLLYYETFIAAFLGGTVSSAFFYFGSDLLMEWSHKRKVEKERLLHEQGIAVPHKKKFTKTNRLIIRLKMSFGIMVFVFGHRSFFQFL
;
A
#
# COMPACT_ATOMS: atom_id res chain seq x y z
N MET A 1 -24.02 11.51 17.40
CA MET A 1 -22.84 11.34 16.52
C MET A 1 -21.82 12.42 16.82
N ASN A 2 -20.68 12.05 17.39
CA ASN A 2 -19.54 12.95 17.46
C ASN A 2 -18.91 13.02 16.06
N TRP A 3 -19.40 13.94 15.23
CA TRP A 3 -19.03 14.06 13.81
C TRP A 3 -17.52 14.19 13.59
N GLY A 4 -16.82 14.90 14.50
CA GLY A 4 -15.36 15.03 14.44
C GLY A 4 -14.64 13.70 14.56
N ALA A 5 -15.07 12.85 15.50
CA ALA A 5 -14.49 11.53 15.69
C ALA A 5 -14.82 10.55 14.54
N PHE A 6 -16.00 10.69 13.92
CA PHE A 6 -16.35 9.92 12.72
C PHE A 6 -15.45 10.28 11.53
N THR A 7 -15.23 11.58 11.29
CA THR A 7 -14.37 12.06 10.20
C THR A 7 -12.90 11.70 10.40
N SER A 8 -12.41 11.68 11.64
CA SER A 8 -11.02 11.30 11.93
C SER A 8 -10.78 9.80 11.71
N VAL A 9 -11.71 8.95 12.16
CA VAL A 9 -11.67 7.50 11.88
C VAL A 9 -11.75 7.24 10.39
N PHE A 10 -12.62 7.93 9.66
CA PHE A 10 -12.74 7.83 8.20
C PHE A 10 -11.45 8.25 7.48
N ALA A 11 -10.83 9.37 7.87
CA ALA A 11 -9.58 9.84 7.27
C ALA A 11 -8.42 8.88 7.55
N ILE A 12 -8.31 8.35 8.77
CA ILE A 12 -7.32 7.33 9.14
C ILE A 12 -7.60 6.04 8.37
N ALA A 13 -8.85 5.63 8.20
CA ALA A 13 -9.22 4.45 7.41
C ALA A 13 -8.84 4.58 5.94
N THR A 14 -8.99 5.78 5.38
CA THR A 14 -8.66 6.08 3.98
C THR A 14 -7.16 5.94 3.71
N VAL A 15 -6.31 6.38 4.65
CA VAL A 15 -4.84 6.28 4.52
C VAL A 15 -4.31 4.93 5.00
N LYS A 16 -4.91 4.38 6.06
CA LYS A 16 -4.44 3.17 6.75
C LYS A 16 -5.60 2.40 7.39
N PHE A 17 -6.35 1.69 6.54
CA PHE A 17 -7.51 0.88 6.88
C PHE A 17 -7.31 -0.01 8.11
N MET A 18 -6.16 -0.70 8.22
CA MET A 18 -5.85 -1.64 9.30
C MET A 18 -5.79 -1.03 10.71
N PHE A 19 -5.60 0.29 10.85
CA PHE A 19 -5.47 0.94 12.16
C PHE A 19 -6.72 1.74 12.56
N SER A 20 -7.71 1.84 11.69
CA SER A 20 -8.90 2.68 11.93
C SER A 20 -9.87 2.12 12.98
N THR A 21 -9.87 0.80 13.19
CA THR A 21 -10.71 0.12 14.20
C THR A 21 -10.10 0.11 15.60
N PHE A 22 -8.80 0.37 15.74
CA PHE A 22 -8.10 0.37 17.02
C PHE A 22 -8.49 1.55 17.95
N PRO A 23 -8.64 2.80 17.47
CA PRO A 23 -9.03 3.92 18.34
C PRO A 23 -10.53 3.99 18.64
N GLY A 24 -11.39 3.29 17.88
CA GLY A 24 -12.85 3.39 17.99
C GLY A 24 -13.43 3.15 19.40
N PRO A 25 -13.05 2.06 20.10
CA PRO A 25 -13.54 1.77 21.45
C PRO A 25 -13.06 2.78 22.50
N HIS A 26 -11.87 3.35 22.32
CA HIS A 26 -11.27 4.29 23.26
C HIS A 26 -11.91 5.69 23.20
N ILE A 27 -12.61 6.02 22.10
CA ILE A 27 -13.23 7.34 21.86
C ILE A 27 -14.75 7.32 22.15
N GLY A 28 -15.29 6.19 22.63
CA GLY A 28 -16.70 6.08 23.01
C GLY A 28 -17.69 6.07 21.85
N LEU A 29 -17.24 5.74 20.62
CA LEU A 29 -18.14 5.55 19.48
C LEU A 29 -18.78 4.15 19.53
N LEU A 30 -20.01 4.07 19.03
CA LEU A 30 -20.63 2.77 18.82
C LEU A 30 -19.86 1.98 17.74
N TYR A 31 -19.80 0.67 17.93
CA TYR A 31 -19.12 -0.27 17.01
C TYR A 31 -19.57 -0.08 15.55
N TYR A 32 -20.87 0.10 15.32
CA TYR A 32 -21.45 0.27 13.99
C TYR A 32 -21.00 1.56 13.29
N GLU A 33 -20.84 2.66 14.02
CA GLU A 33 -20.37 3.92 13.44
C GLU A 33 -18.92 3.81 12.98
N THR A 34 -18.08 3.15 13.79
CA THR A 34 -16.66 2.90 13.46
C THR A 34 -16.53 1.95 12.26
N PHE A 35 -17.37 0.91 12.19
CA PHE A 35 -17.40 -0.04 11.09
C PHE A 35 -17.77 0.62 9.76
N ILE A 36 -18.84 1.42 9.73
CA ILE A 36 -19.30 2.10 8.52
C ILE A 36 -18.27 3.15 8.08
N ALA A 37 -17.70 3.92 9.01
CA ALA A 37 -16.63 4.87 8.71
C ALA A 37 -15.40 4.18 8.07
N ALA A 38 -14.97 3.06 8.65
CA ALA A 38 -13.83 2.30 8.14
C ALA A 38 -14.11 1.71 6.75
N PHE A 39 -15.29 1.13 6.54
CA PHE A 39 -15.70 0.54 5.28
C PHE A 39 -15.75 1.57 4.14
N LEU A 40 -16.35 2.74 4.39
CA LEU A 40 -16.41 3.82 3.41
C LEU A 40 -15.00 4.38 3.10
N GLY A 41 -14.17 4.59 4.13
CA GLY A 41 -12.80 5.07 3.93
C GLY A 41 -11.94 4.08 3.12
N GLY A 42 -12.07 2.78 3.42
CA GLY A 42 -11.40 1.72 2.67
C GLY A 42 -11.85 1.65 1.21
N THR A 43 -13.16 1.79 0.95
CA THR A 43 -13.71 1.78 -0.42
C THR A 43 -13.20 2.95 -1.24
N VAL A 44 -13.20 4.17 -0.66
CA VAL A 44 -12.68 5.38 -1.32
C VAL A 44 -11.19 5.24 -1.63
N SER A 45 -10.41 4.74 -0.66
CA SER A 45 -8.98 4.49 -0.84
C SER A 45 -8.73 3.47 -1.97
N SER A 46 -9.45 2.34 -1.96
CA SER A 46 -9.29 1.32 -2.99
C SER A 46 -9.65 1.84 -4.38
N ALA A 47 -10.71 2.64 -4.51
CA ALA A 47 -11.07 3.25 -5.78
C ALA A 47 -9.98 4.23 -6.26
N PHE A 48 -9.49 5.10 -5.37
CA PHE A 48 -8.43 6.06 -5.69
C PHE A 48 -7.14 5.37 -6.15
N PHE A 49 -6.68 4.33 -5.43
CA PHE A 49 -5.47 3.60 -5.80
C PHE A 49 -5.66 2.76 -7.07
N TYR A 50 -6.85 2.19 -7.30
CA TYR A 50 -7.13 1.42 -8.51
C TYR A 50 -6.99 2.30 -9.76
N PHE A 51 -7.73 3.42 -9.81
CA PHE A 51 -7.66 4.34 -10.95
C PHE A 51 -6.30 5.06 -11.03
N GLY A 52 -5.72 5.43 -9.89
CA GLY A 52 -4.40 6.04 -9.84
C GLY A 52 -3.30 5.12 -10.38
N SER A 53 -3.39 3.82 -10.15
CA SER A 53 -2.39 2.85 -10.62
C SER A 53 -2.32 2.77 -12.14
N ASP A 54 -3.48 2.79 -12.81
CA ASP A 54 -3.55 2.70 -14.28
C ASP A 54 -2.90 3.93 -14.93
N LEU A 55 -3.25 5.13 -14.45
CA LEU A 55 -2.67 6.39 -14.92
C LEU A 55 -1.15 6.45 -14.68
N LEU A 56 -0.69 6.05 -13.49
CA LEU A 56 0.74 6.05 -13.17
C LEU A 56 1.51 5.02 -14.00
N MET A 57 0.91 3.86 -14.26
CA MET A 57 1.52 2.79 -15.04
C MET A 57 1.64 3.19 -16.51
N GLU A 58 0.60 3.79 -17.09
CA GLU A 58 0.63 4.32 -18.46
C GLU A 58 1.66 5.45 -18.60
N TRP A 59 1.70 6.40 -17.65
CA TRP A 59 2.66 7.51 -17.68
C TRP A 59 4.11 7.02 -17.57
N SER A 60 4.37 6.06 -16.68
CA SER A 60 5.67 5.41 -16.53
C SER A 60 6.10 4.65 -17.79
N HIS A 61 5.16 3.94 -18.42
CA HIS A 61 5.41 3.21 -19.66
C HIS A 61 5.78 4.16 -20.80
N LYS A 62 5.00 5.23 -21.03
CA LYS A 62 5.29 6.26 -22.04
C LYS A 62 6.68 6.87 -21.84
N ARG A 63 7.04 7.21 -20.60
CA ARG A 63 8.38 7.75 -20.27
C ARG A 63 9.51 6.77 -20.53
N LYS A 64 9.26 5.47 -20.38
CA LYS A 64 10.26 4.43 -20.66
C LYS A 64 10.45 4.26 -22.17
N VAL A 65 9.36 4.20 -22.93
CA VAL A 65 9.38 4.08 -24.40
C VAL A 65 10.07 5.29 -25.03
N GLU A 66 9.78 6.51 -24.56
CA GLU A 66 10.42 7.71 -25.08
C GLU A 66 11.94 7.71 -24.85
N LYS A 67 12.41 7.24 -23.69
CA LYS A 67 13.84 7.09 -23.42
C LYS A 67 14.49 6.06 -24.33
N GLU A 68 13.80 4.96 -24.63
CA GLU A 68 14.29 3.95 -25.56
C GLU A 68 14.38 4.54 -26.99
N ARG A 69 13.38 5.31 -27.42
CA ARG A 69 13.39 6.00 -28.73
C ARG A 69 14.57 6.97 -28.86
N LEU A 70 14.78 7.85 -27.88
CA LEU A 70 15.89 8.82 -27.89
C LEU A 70 17.27 8.14 -27.93
N LEU A 71 17.44 6.99 -27.27
CA LEU A 71 18.68 6.22 -27.30
C LEU A 71 18.90 5.53 -28.66
N HIS A 72 17.83 5.05 -29.30
CA HIS A 72 17.87 4.52 -30.66
C HIS A 72 18.25 5.59 -31.70
N GLU A 73 17.69 6.80 -31.60
CA GLU A 73 18.00 7.94 -32.48
C GLU A 73 19.48 8.39 -32.36
N GLN A 74 20.07 8.24 -31.16
CA GLN A 74 21.48 8.55 -30.90
C GLN A 74 22.44 7.41 -31.31
N GLY A 75 21.92 6.28 -31.81
CA GLY A 75 22.74 5.13 -32.22
C GLY A 75 23.46 4.41 -31.08
N ILE A 76 23.09 4.70 -29.83
CA ILE A 76 23.69 4.10 -28.64
C ILE A 76 22.96 2.78 -28.36
N ALA A 77 23.71 1.67 -28.27
CA ALA A 77 23.12 0.38 -27.93
C ALA A 77 22.32 0.49 -26.61
N VAL A 78 21.04 0.12 -26.65
CA VAL A 78 20.14 0.19 -25.48
C VAL A 78 20.78 -0.60 -24.32
N PRO A 79 21.13 0.06 -23.20
CA PRO A 79 21.83 -0.62 -22.12
C PRO A 79 20.90 -1.65 -21.49
N HIS A 80 21.16 -2.94 -21.75
CA HIS A 80 20.40 -4.04 -21.18
C HIS A 80 20.63 -4.11 -19.67
N LYS A 81 19.74 -3.45 -18.89
CA LYS A 81 19.82 -3.46 -17.43
C LYS A 81 19.62 -4.88 -16.91
N LYS A 82 20.62 -5.41 -16.19
CA LYS A 82 20.54 -6.73 -15.56
C LYS A 82 19.39 -6.74 -14.53
N LYS A 83 18.39 -7.60 -14.74
CA LYS A 83 17.23 -7.77 -13.82
C LYS A 83 17.66 -8.22 -12.41
N PHE A 84 18.73 -9.03 -12.32
CA PHE A 84 19.27 -9.57 -11.06
C PHE A 84 20.64 -8.97 -10.71
N THR A 85 20.63 -7.79 -10.10
CA THR A 85 21.80 -7.18 -9.45
C THR A 85 22.04 -7.78 -8.06
N LYS A 86 23.24 -7.59 -7.48
CA LYS A 86 23.56 -8.04 -6.11
C LYS A 86 22.56 -7.45 -5.09
N THR A 87 22.18 -6.18 -5.28
CA THR A 87 21.17 -5.48 -4.46
C THR A 87 19.77 -6.07 -4.60
N ASN A 88 19.31 -6.40 -5.81
CA ASN A 88 18.00 -7.04 -5.99
C ASN A 88 17.92 -8.41 -5.31
N ARG A 89 19.01 -9.19 -5.32
CA ARG A 89 19.07 -10.47 -4.58
C ARG A 89 18.97 -10.25 -3.08
N LEU A 90 19.61 -9.21 -2.55
CA LEU A 90 19.52 -8.85 -1.13
C LEU A 90 18.10 -8.42 -0.75
N ILE A 91 17.46 -7.59 -1.57
CA ILE A 91 16.06 -7.16 -1.35
C ILE A 91 15.12 -8.38 -1.35
N ILE A 92 15.29 -9.33 -2.27
CA ILE A 92 14.48 -10.56 -2.31
C ILE A 92 14.69 -11.38 -1.04
N ARG A 93 15.95 -11.58 -0.60
CA ARG A 93 16.25 -12.31 0.64
C ARG A 93 15.61 -11.65 1.86
N LEU A 94 15.76 -10.33 2.00
CA LEU A 94 15.11 -9.58 3.07
C LEU A 94 13.59 -9.74 3.02
N LYS A 95 12.95 -9.57 1.85
CA LYS A 95 11.49 -9.73 1.72
C LYS A 95 11.02 -11.12 2.14
N MET A 96 11.73 -12.19 1.77
CA MET A 96 11.38 -13.55 2.20
C MET A 96 11.54 -13.74 3.72
N SER A 97 12.62 -13.21 4.30
CA SER A 97 12.84 -13.27 5.76
C SER A 97 11.82 -12.47 6.56
N PHE A 98 11.44 -11.27 6.08
CA PHE A 98 10.40 -10.45 6.74
C PHE A 98 9.02 -11.10 6.66
N GLY A 99 8.66 -11.75 5.56
CA GLY A 99 7.39 -12.48 5.46
C GLY A 99 7.25 -13.59 6.51
N ILE A 100 8.33 -14.34 6.74
CA ILE A 100 8.38 -15.38 7.78
C ILE A 100 8.31 -14.74 9.17
N MET A 101 9.07 -13.66 9.41
CA MET A 101 9.08 -12.98 10.71
C MET A 101 7.72 -12.39 11.08
N VAL A 102 7.02 -11.75 10.13
CA VAL A 102 5.66 -11.21 10.34
C VAL A 102 4.66 -12.34 10.58
N PHE A 103 4.76 -13.46 9.86
CA PHE A 103 3.88 -14.61 10.08
C PHE A 103 4.07 -15.21 11.48
N VAL A 104 5.31 -15.39 11.91
CA VAL A 104 5.65 -15.96 13.23
C VAL A 104 5.28 -15.02 14.38
N PHE A 105 5.61 -13.72 14.27
CA PHE A 105 5.24 -12.73 15.30
C PHE A 105 3.73 -12.47 15.32
N GLY A 106 3.09 -12.36 14.16
CA GLY A 106 1.65 -12.17 14.05
C GLY A 106 0.85 -13.33 14.65
N HIS A 107 1.28 -14.57 14.40
CA HIS A 107 0.66 -15.75 15.00
C HIS A 107 0.79 -15.76 16.53
N ARG A 108 1.94 -15.33 17.08
CA ARG A 108 2.16 -15.25 18.54
C ARG A 108 1.25 -14.21 19.20
N SER A 109 1.10 -13.03 18.60
CA SER A 109 0.25 -11.96 19.13
C SER A 109 -1.24 -12.23 18.97
N PHE A 110 -1.65 -12.93 17.92
CA PHE A 110 -3.06 -13.29 17.70
C PHE A 110 -3.53 -14.42 18.65
N PHE A 111 -2.66 -15.37 18.99
CA PHE A 111 -2.97 -16.47 19.92
C PHE A 111 -2.99 -16.05 21.40
N GLN A 112 -2.36 -14.92 21.75
CA GLN A 112 -2.33 -14.41 23.13
C GLN A 112 -3.54 -13.52 23.48
N PHE A 113 -4.35 -13.16 22.47
CA PHE A 113 -5.57 -12.36 22.60
C PHE A 113 -6.87 -13.19 22.48
N LEU A 114 -6.76 -14.53 22.32
CA LEU A 114 -7.88 -15.48 22.35
C LEU A 114 -7.91 -16.20 23.70
#